data_AF-A0A8T4ZR32-F1
#
_entry.id   AF-A0A8T4ZR32-F1
#
_cell.length_a   1.000
_cell.length_b   1.000
_cell.length_c   1.000
_cell.angle_alpha   90.00
_cell.angle_beta   90.00
_cell.angle_gamma   90.00
#
_symmetry.space_group_name_H-M   'P 1'
#
loop_
_entity.id
_entity.type
_entity.pdbx_description
1 polymer ?
#
loop_
_entity_poly.entity_id
_entity_poly.type
_entity_poly.pdbx_seq_one_letter_code
_entity_poly.pdbx_strand_id
1 'polypeptide(L)'
;MAEQIKQESSETSAQPLKKTRSSAEKIGRLKYNQYLLKRVLTEISEVRDVQRIILNGLKGAGYFQFDIPLIQKFACEDQLDLDILEMVYESGRGGIYPKDVAAALPQYKDTKGQPIKHFHVSRRIQRMNKRLEYEIGERLFEKRGWKWAVTKFAFDVWAAVDKKEIEETRTLADEEM
;
A
#
# COMPACT_ATOMS: atom_id res chain seq x y z
N MET A 1 -34.80 -56.24 -63.30
CA MET A 1 -34.69 -55.65 -61.95
C MET A 1 -33.19 -55.58 -61.65
N ALA A 2 -32.46 -54.54 -62.07
CA ALA A 2 -32.36 -53.18 -61.48
C ALA A 2 -31.90 -53.27 -60.02
N GLU A 3 -30.81 -52.66 -59.54
CA GLU A 3 -29.81 -51.76 -60.10
C GLU A 3 -28.69 -51.66 -59.04
N GLN A 4 -27.41 -51.69 -59.44
CA GLN A 4 -26.28 -51.50 -58.52
C GLN A 4 -26.17 -50.02 -58.15
N ILE A 5 -26.49 -49.66 -56.90
CA ILE A 5 -26.26 -48.30 -56.41
C ILE A 5 -24.80 -48.18 -55.97
N LYS A 6 -24.02 -47.58 -56.86
CA LYS A 6 -22.68 -47.05 -56.63
C LYS A 6 -22.81 -45.77 -55.81
N GLN A 7 -22.55 -45.84 -54.49
CA GLN A 7 -22.40 -44.61 -53.70
C GLN A 7 -20.97 -44.11 -53.84
N GLU A 8 -20.84 -43.06 -54.64
CA GLU A 8 -19.63 -42.27 -54.80
C GLU A 8 -19.25 -41.61 -53.48
N SER A 9 -17.99 -41.82 -53.13
CA SER A 9 -17.19 -41.05 -52.19
C SER A 9 -17.25 -39.55 -52.51
N SER A 10 -17.63 -38.74 -51.52
CA SER A 10 -17.19 -37.34 -51.47
C SER A 10 -16.78 -36.98 -50.04
N GLU A 11 -15.65 -37.52 -49.61
CA GLU A 11 -14.86 -36.89 -48.55
C GLU A 11 -14.45 -35.50 -49.04
N THR A 12 -15.19 -34.49 -48.59
CA THR A 12 -14.76 -33.11 -48.80
C THR A 12 -13.62 -32.88 -47.82
N SER A 13 -12.39 -33.08 -48.28
CA SER A 13 -11.19 -32.82 -47.48
C SER A 13 -11.10 -31.31 -47.20
N ALA A 14 -11.60 -30.91 -46.03
CA ALA A 14 -11.43 -29.56 -45.53
C ALA A 14 -9.93 -29.29 -45.39
N GLN A 15 -9.38 -28.44 -46.28
CA GLN A 15 -7.98 -28.02 -46.18
C GLN A 15 -7.72 -27.45 -44.79
N PRO A 16 -6.62 -27.83 -44.10
CA PRO A 16 -6.33 -27.31 -42.78
C PRO A 16 -6.12 -25.79 -42.88
N LEU A 17 -7.00 -25.03 -42.24
CA LEU A 17 -6.89 -23.57 -42.12
C LEU A 17 -5.46 -23.22 -41.67
N LYS A 18 -4.76 -22.42 -42.48
CA LYS A 18 -3.40 -21.97 -42.19
C LYS A 18 -3.39 -21.35 -40.79
N LYS A 19 -2.71 -22.00 -39.83
CA LYS A 19 -2.60 -21.50 -38.45
C LYS A 19 -2.07 -20.08 -38.48
N THR A 20 -2.94 -19.13 -38.15
CA THR A 20 -2.58 -17.72 -38.06
C THR A 20 -1.64 -17.56 -36.88
N ARG A 21 -0.47 -16.95 -37.10
CA ARG A 21 0.51 -16.74 -36.02
C ARG A 21 -0.16 -15.99 -34.87
N SER A 22 -0.02 -16.50 -33.65
CA SER A 22 -0.53 -15.82 -32.46
C SER A 22 0.17 -14.47 -32.27
N SER A 23 -0.44 -13.53 -31.54
CA SER A 23 0.20 -12.24 -31.22
C SER A 23 1.56 -12.42 -30.55
N ALA A 24 1.71 -13.45 -29.70
CA ALA A 24 2.97 -13.84 -29.10
C ALA A 24 4.02 -14.31 -30.12
N GLU A 25 3.59 -15.00 -31.19
CA GLU A 25 4.47 -15.43 -32.28
C GLU A 25 4.83 -14.29 -33.25
N LYS A 26 3.96 -13.28 -33.39
CA LYS A 26 4.22 -12.10 -34.23
C LYS A 26 5.24 -11.14 -33.61
N ILE A 27 5.15 -10.92 -32.29
CA ILE A 27 5.94 -9.93 -31.56
C ILE A 27 7.15 -10.58 -30.85
N GLY A 28 7.07 -11.88 -30.59
CA GLY A 28 7.98 -12.62 -29.73
C GLY A 28 7.40 -12.77 -28.32
N ARG A 29 7.41 -14.01 -27.80
CA ARG A 29 6.75 -14.39 -26.54
C ARG A 29 7.18 -13.50 -25.36
N LEU A 30 8.47 -13.18 -25.24
CA LEU A 30 8.99 -12.34 -24.16
C LEU A 30 8.39 -10.92 -24.19
N LYS A 31 8.39 -10.28 -25.36
CA LYS A 31 7.83 -8.93 -25.53
C LYS A 31 6.32 -8.92 -25.31
N TYR A 32 5.63 -9.95 -25.78
CA TYR A 32 4.19 -10.09 -25.55
C TYR A 32 3.87 -10.25 -24.07
N ASN A 33 4.63 -11.07 -23.33
CA ASN A 33 4.47 -11.21 -21.88
C ASN A 33 4.75 -9.89 -21.14
N GLN A 34 5.79 -9.14 -21.52
CA GLN A 34 6.06 -7.81 -20.95
C GLN A 34 4.91 -6.83 -21.20
N TYR A 35 4.30 -6.86 -22.39
CA TYR A 35 3.14 -6.04 -22.71
C TYR A 35 1.94 -6.40 -21.82
N LEU A 36 1.62 -7.69 -21.68
CA LEU A 36 0.55 -8.14 -20.80
C LEU A 36 0.79 -7.75 -19.33
N LEU A 37 2.03 -7.93 -18.84
CA LEU A 37 2.40 -7.53 -17.47
C LEU A 37 2.21 -6.03 -17.24
N LYS A 38 2.63 -5.18 -18.19
CA LYS A 38 2.43 -3.74 -18.09
C LYS A 38 0.95 -3.38 -18.02
N ARG A 39 0.12 -4.02 -18.84
CA ARG A 39 -1.33 -3.80 -18.84
C ARG A 39 -1.96 -4.19 -17.50
N VAL A 40 -1.60 -5.36 -16.95
CA VAL A 40 -2.09 -5.79 -15.62
C VAL A 40 -1.65 -4.82 -14.52
N LEU A 41 -0.41 -4.31 -14.56
CA LEU A 41 0.05 -3.30 -13.60
C LEU A 41 -0.75 -1.99 -13.70
N THR A 42 -1.13 -1.57 -14.92
CA THR A 42 -2.01 -0.41 -15.13
C THR A 42 -3.40 -0.65 -14.54
N GLU A 43 -4.03 -1.78 -14.85
CA GLU A 43 -5.35 -2.14 -14.32
C GLU A 43 -5.35 -2.21 -12.78
N ILE A 44 -4.29 -2.77 -12.17
CA ILE A 44 -4.12 -2.77 -10.69
C ILE A 44 -4.01 -1.35 -10.14
N SER A 45 -3.29 -0.45 -10.83
CA SER A 45 -3.20 0.96 -10.41
C SER A 45 -4.57 1.64 -10.44
N GLU A 46 -5.35 1.42 -11.49
CA GLU A 46 -6.69 1.99 -11.62
C GLU A 46 -7.63 1.49 -10.50
N VAL A 47 -7.58 0.20 -10.17
CA VAL A 47 -8.36 -0.35 -9.04
C VAL A 47 -7.96 0.31 -7.72
N ARG A 48 -6.65 0.50 -7.47
CA ARG A 48 -6.16 1.19 -6.28
C ARG A 48 -6.65 2.64 -6.22
N ASP A 49 -6.62 3.36 -7.34
CA ASP A 49 -7.07 4.75 -7.38
C ASP A 49 -8.57 4.85 -7.06
N VAL A 50 -9.40 3.96 -7.60
CA VAL A 50 -10.83 3.87 -7.24
C VAL A 50 -11.03 3.51 -5.76
N GLN A 51 -10.25 2.57 -5.23
CA GLN A 51 -10.31 2.20 -3.80
C GLN A 51 -9.99 3.40 -2.89
N ARG A 52 -8.98 4.22 -3.23
CA ARG A 52 -8.66 5.43 -2.47
C ARG A 52 -9.82 6.43 -2.50
N ILE A 53 -10.47 6.62 -3.64
CA ILE A 53 -11.65 7.50 -3.76
C ILE A 53 -12.78 7.01 -2.83
N ILE A 54 -13.08 5.71 -2.86
CA ILE A 54 -14.11 5.10 -2.01
C ILE A 54 -13.77 5.27 -0.53
N LEU A 55 -12.54 4.91 -0.11
CA LEU A 55 -12.09 5.02 1.27
C LEU A 55 -12.15 6.46 1.77
N ASN A 56 -11.70 7.43 0.96
CA ASN A 56 -11.77 8.84 1.31
C ASN A 56 -13.22 9.34 1.41
N GLY A 57 -14.11 8.87 0.54
CA GLY A 57 -15.55 9.17 0.63
C GLY A 57 -16.18 8.63 1.91
N LEU A 58 -15.88 7.38 2.27
CA LEU A 58 -16.37 6.75 3.50
C LEU A 58 -15.80 7.42 4.76
N LYS A 59 -14.52 7.77 4.75
CA LYS A 59 -13.87 8.55 5.81
C LYS A 59 -14.55 9.91 5.99
N GLY A 60 -14.76 10.65 4.89
CA GLY A 60 -15.40 11.97 4.92
C GLY A 60 -16.85 11.94 5.40
N ALA A 61 -17.56 10.84 5.13
CA ALA A 61 -18.92 10.61 5.61
C ALA A 61 -19.00 10.05 7.05
N GLY A 62 -17.85 9.73 7.67
CA GLY A 62 -17.77 9.20 9.04
C GLY A 62 -18.04 7.70 9.18
N TYR A 63 -18.21 6.96 8.08
CA TYR A 63 -18.49 5.51 8.10
C TYR A 63 -17.23 4.65 8.18
N PHE A 64 -16.05 5.23 7.96
CA PHE A 64 -14.79 4.51 7.99
C PHE A 64 -13.74 5.26 8.80
N GLN A 65 -13.15 4.56 9.76
CA GLN A 65 -12.02 5.04 10.56
C GLN A 65 -10.83 4.14 10.26
N PHE A 66 -9.66 4.74 10.10
CA PHE A 66 -8.43 3.98 9.94
C PHE A 66 -7.92 3.55 11.30
N ASP A 67 -7.55 2.28 11.43
CA ASP A 67 -6.94 1.77 12.65
C ASP A 67 -5.42 1.93 12.63
N ILE A 68 -4.80 2.11 13.80
CA ILE A 68 -3.35 2.21 13.96
C ILE A 68 -2.62 1.00 13.34
N PRO A 69 -3.02 -0.27 13.61
CA PRO A 69 -2.32 -1.43 13.05
C PRO A 69 -2.37 -1.46 11.52
N LEU A 70 -3.46 -0.98 10.91
CA LEU A 70 -3.59 -0.89 9.46
C LEU A 70 -2.60 0.13 8.89
N ILE A 71 -2.49 1.30 9.52
CA ILE A 71 -1.55 2.34 9.09
C ILE A 71 -0.11 1.86 9.26
N GLN A 72 0.23 1.28 10.41
CA GLN A 72 1.56 0.73 10.67
C GLN A 72 1.95 -0.33 9.64
N LYS A 73 1.03 -1.22 9.29
CA LYS A 73 1.25 -2.28 8.28
C LYS A 73 1.63 -1.71 6.90
N PHE A 74 1.06 -0.58 6.49
CA PHE A 74 1.36 0.00 5.19
C PHE A 74 2.55 0.97 5.23
N ALA A 75 2.72 1.70 6.33
CA ALA A 75 3.74 2.73 6.43
C ALA A 75 5.10 2.19 6.89
N CYS A 76 5.13 1.28 7.84
CA CYS A 76 6.35 0.79 8.49
C CYS A 76 6.83 -0.51 7.84
N GLU A 77 8.14 -0.62 7.61
CA GLU A 77 8.78 -1.82 7.07
C GLU A 77 9.52 -2.62 8.14
N ASP A 78 10.09 -1.93 9.13
CA ASP A 78 10.86 -2.50 10.23
C ASP A 78 10.54 -1.84 11.57
N GLN A 79 11.11 -2.38 12.65
CA GLN A 79 10.93 -1.86 14.00
C GLN A 79 11.45 -0.42 14.13
N LEU A 80 12.50 -0.05 13.40
CA LEU A 80 13.01 1.32 13.38
C LEU A 80 11.94 2.30 12.88
N ASP A 81 11.18 1.95 11.83
CA ASP A 81 10.10 2.80 11.34
C ASP A 81 8.99 2.97 12.40
N LEU A 82 8.69 1.93 13.19
CA LEU A 82 7.73 2.00 14.30
C LEU A 82 8.22 2.93 15.41
N ASP A 83 9.47 2.77 15.86
CA ASP A 83 10.04 3.60 16.92
C ASP A 83 10.15 5.09 16.48
N ILE A 84 10.45 5.34 15.20
CA ILE A 84 10.41 6.69 14.63
C ILE A 84 8.98 7.25 14.68
N LEU A 85 7.98 6.45 14.32
CA LEU A 85 6.58 6.87 14.33
C LEU A 85 6.12 7.26 15.73
N GLU A 86 6.41 6.42 16.72
CA GLU A 86 6.05 6.62 18.11
C GLU A 86 6.66 7.92 18.67
N MET A 87 7.97 8.11 18.54
CA MET A 87 8.61 9.34 19.02
C MET A 87 8.09 10.62 18.34
N VAL A 88 7.82 10.57 17.03
CA VAL A 88 7.29 11.74 16.32
C VAL A 88 5.86 12.02 16.78
N TYR A 89 5.06 11.00 17.08
CA TYR A 89 3.72 11.15 17.65
C TYR A 89 3.77 11.75 19.06
N GLU A 90 4.61 11.22 19.94
CA GLU A 90 4.81 11.71 21.31
C GLU A 90 5.28 13.17 21.34
N SER A 91 6.08 13.60 20.35
CA SER A 91 6.50 15.00 20.21
C SER A 91 5.34 15.97 19.91
N GLY A 92 4.15 15.44 19.59
CA GLY A 92 2.94 16.20 19.37
C GLY A 92 3.00 17.10 18.13
N ARG A 93 2.16 18.14 18.11
CA ARG A 93 2.07 19.09 16.99
C ARG A 93 3.35 19.89 16.77
N GLY A 94 4.21 20.00 17.79
CA GLY A 94 5.47 20.74 17.71
C GLY A 94 6.50 20.06 16.78
N GLY A 95 6.37 18.75 16.59
CA GLY A 95 7.30 17.93 15.84
C GLY A 95 8.69 17.84 16.48
N ILE A 96 9.52 16.99 15.89
CA ILE A 96 10.86 16.66 16.39
C ILE A 96 11.92 16.84 15.30
N TYR A 97 13.14 17.22 15.69
CA TYR A 97 14.25 17.25 14.74
C TYR A 97 14.73 15.82 14.47
N PRO A 98 15.06 15.48 13.21
CA PRO A 98 15.64 14.18 12.88
C PRO A 98 16.93 13.86 13.64
N LYS A 99 17.66 14.90 14.08
CA LYS A 99 18.87 14.74 14.90
C LYS A 99 18.53 14.19 16.29
N ASP A 100 17.44 14.65 16.87
CA ASP A 100 17.02 14.25 18.21
C ASP A 100 16.48 12.82 18.18
N VAL A 101 15.68 12.48 17.16
CA VAL A 101 15.24 11.11 16.87
C VAL A 101 16.45 10.16 16.72
N ALA A 102 17.46 10.56 15.94
CA ALA A 102 18.65 9.75 15.73
C ALA A 102 19.47 9.57 17.03
N ALA A 103 19.51 10.58 17.89
CA ALA A 103 20.18 10.51 19.19
C ALA A 103 19.43 9.62 20.19
N ALA A 104 18.09 9.59 20.11
CA ALA A 104 17.23 8.75 20.95
C ALA A 104 17.26 7.26 20.56
N LEU A 105 17.76 6.94 19.36
CA LEU A 105 17.78 5.58 18.80
C LEU A 105 19.21 5.04 18.55
N PRO A 106 20.09 4.98 19.57
CA PRO A 106 21.47 4.52 19.40
C PRO A 106 21.60 3.01 19.14
N GLN A 107 20.57 2.22 19.46
CA GLN A 107 20.54 0.77 19.28
C GLN A 107 20.56 0.37 17.81
N TYR A 108 20.03 1.21 16.93
CA TYR A 108 19.96 0.92 15.51
C TYR A 108 21.23 1.36 14.80
N LYS A 109 21.68 0.51 13.87
CA LYS A 109 22.89 0.72 13.09
C LYS A 109 22.59 0.68 11.61
N ASP A 110 23.36 1.43 10.84
CA ASP A 110 23.34 1.37 9.39
C ASP A 110 24.02 0.09 8.87
N THR A 111 24.04 -0.09 7.55
CA THR A 111 24.67 -1.24 6.87
C THR A 111 26.18 -1.34 7.15
N LYS A 112 26.82 -0.26 7.62
CA LYS A 112 28.24 -0.21 7.97
C LYS A 112 28.47 -0.38 9.48
N GLY A 113 27.43 -0.71 10.25
CA GLY A 113 27.50 -0.88 11.69
C GLY A 113 27.64 0.43 12.47
N GLN A 114 27.40 1.59 11.83
CA GLN A 114 27.47 2.91 12.45
C GLN A 114 26.10 3.32 13.01
N PRO A 115 26.05 4.16 14.07
CA PRO A 115 24.79 4.70 14.56
C PRO A 115 24.03 5.44 13.46
N ILE A 116 22.70 5.34 13.50
CA ILE A 116 21.84 6.04 12.56
C ILE A 116 22.04 7.56 12.69
N LYS A 117 22.19 8.22 11.54
CA LYS A 117 22.30 9.68 11.44
C LYS A 117 20.96 10.31 11.08
N HIS A 118 20.80 11.59 11.40
CA HIS A 118 19.59 12.38 11.17
C HIS A 118 19.03 12.32 9.72
N PHE A 119 19.88 12.18 8.70
CA PHE A 119 19.43 12.09 7.31
C PHE A 119 18.83 10.71 6.97
N HIS A 120 19.23 9.64 7.67
CA HIS A 120 18.60 8.33 7.54
C HIS A 120 17.17 8.38 8.08
N VAL A 121 16.96 8.99 9.25
CA VAL A 121 15.62 9.24 9.83
C VAL A 121 14.76 10.02 8.84
N SER A 122 15.25 11.14 8.32
CA SER A 122 14.48 11.95 7.36
C SER A 122 14.08 11.16 6.11
N ARG A 123 14.99 10.30 5.62
CA ARG A 123 14.72 9.45 4.45
C ARG A 123 13.72 8.33 4.77
N ARG A 124 13.76 7.78 5.97
CA ARG A 124 12.80 6.79 6.48
C ARG A 124 11.39 7.39 6.55
N ILE A 125 11.25 8.54 7.20
CA ILE A 125 10.00 9.30 7.26
C ILE A 125 9.41 9.56 5.85
N GLN A 126 10.24 9.99 4.91
CA GLN A 126 9.81 10.20 3.52
C GLN A 126 9.35 8.90 2.84
N ARG A 127 10.01 7.77 3.09
CA ARG A 127 9.61 6.46 2.56
C ARG A 127 8.30 6.00 3.18
N MET A 128 8.12 6.15 4.48
CA MET A 128 6.87 5.84 5.18
C MET A 128 5.70 6.63 4.59
N ASN A 129 5.87 7.94 4.41
CA ASN A 129 4.88 8.78 3.72
C ASN A 129 4.58 8.29 2.32
N LYS A 130 5.61 7.97 1.52
CA LYS A 130 5.41 7.50 0.14
C LYS A 130 4.66 6.16 0.09
N ARG A 131 4.95 5.24 1.02
CA ARG A 131 4.23 3.96 1.11
C ARG A 131 2.78 4.18 1.48
N LEU A 132 2.50 4.99 2.50
CA LEU A 132 1.13 5.26 2.90
C LEU A 132 0.34 6.04 1.83
N GLU A 133 0.99 7.01 1.18
CA GLU A 133 0.39 7.78 0.08
C GLU A 133 0.10 6.87 -1.12
N TYR A 134 0.93 5.86 -1.36
CA TYR A 134 0.69 4.86 -2.39
C TYR A 134 -0.47 3.92 -2.06
N GLU A 135 -0.66 3.52 -0.81
CA GLU A 135 -1.74 2.58 -0.47
C GLU A 135 -3.08 3.30 -0.22
N ILE A 136 -3.05 4.38 0.56
CA ILE A 136 -4.25 5.05 1.08
C ILE A 136 -4.46 6.45 0.48
N GLY A 137 -3.39 7.09 -0.02
CA GLY A 137 -3.45 8.48 -0.51
C GLY A 137 -3.29 9.52 0.59
N GLU A 138 -2.89 9.11 1.79
CA GLU A 138 -2.67 9.97 2.95
C GLU A 138 -1.19 9.95 3.38
N ARG A 139 -0.77 10.99 4.10
CA ARG A 139 0.60 11.08 4.66
C ARG A 139 0.58 11.00 6.17
N LEU A 140 1.57 10.33 6.75
CA LEU A 140 1.77 10.26 8.20
C LEU A 140 2.39 11.52 8.78
N PHE A 141 3.40 12.03 8.08
CA PHE A 141 4.23 13.12 8.57
C PHE A 141 4.23 14.30 7.62
N GLU A 142 4.36 15.49 8.17
CA GLU A 142 4.57 16.73 7.45
C GLU A 142 5.84 17.42 7.94
N LYS A 143 6.48 18.14 7.02
CA LYS A 143 7.70 18.87 7.31
C LYS A 143 7.34 20.27 7.82
N ARG A 144 7.71 20.58 9.06
CA ARG A 144 7.53 21.90 9.69
C ARG A 144 8.89 22.56 9.90
N GLY A 145 9.33 23.31 8.89
CA GLY A 145 10.69 23.86 8.86
C GLY A 145 11.73 22.74 8.80
N TRP A 146 12.48 22.57 9.89
CA TRP A 146 13.54 21.56 10.03
C TRP A 146 13.09 20.34 10.85
N LYS A 147 11.86 20.38 11.36
CA LYS A 147 11.22 19.32 12.15
C LYS A 147 10.27 18.50 11.30
N TRP A 148 9.99 17.29 11.78
CA TRP A 148 8.90 16.46 11.29
C TRP A 148 7.82 16.37 12.36
N ALA A 149 6.58 16.52 11.95
CA ALA A 149 5.42 16.39 12.82
C ALA A 149 4.44 15.41 12.18
N VAL A 150 3.61 14.78 13.02
CA VAL A 150 2.49 13.97 12.54
C VAL A 150 1.45 14.87 11.87
N THR A 151 0.86 14.39 10.77
CA THR A 151 -0.22 15.11 10.06
C THR A 151 -1.49 15.14 10.88
N LYS A 152 -2.42 16.03 10.52
CA LYS A 152 -3.77 16.04 11.12
C LYS A 152 -4.45 14.67 11.00
N PHE A 153 -4.32 14.01 9.85
CA PHE A 153 -4.88 12.68 9.62
C PHE A 153 -4.40 11.67 10.66
N ALA A 154 -3.08 11.56 10.85
CA ALA A 154 -2.54 10.59 11.80
C ALA A 154 -2.82 10.99 13.25
N PHE A 155 -2.89 12.28 13.58
CA PHE A 155 -3.40 12.71 14.89
C PHE A 155 -4.85 12.27 15.14
N ASP A 156 -5.73 12.45 14.17
CA ASP A 156 -7.14 12.10 14.32
C ASP A 156 -7.34 10.59 14.52
N VAL A 157 -6.51 9.76 13.86
CA VAL A 157 -6.53 8.30 14.02
C VAL A 157 -6.07 7.87 15.40
N TRP A 158 -4.93 8.38 15.88
CA TRP A 158 -4.44 8.00 17.21
C TRP A 158 -5.34 8.52 18.33
N ALA A 159 -5.84 9.75 18.22
CA ALA A 159 -6.77 10.31 19.19
C ALA A 159 -8.12 9.57 19.26
N ALA A 160 -8.52 8.87 18.19
CA ALA A 160 -9.71 8.03 18.20
C ALA A 160 -9.51 6.75 19.02
N VAL A 161 -8.28 6.23 19.10
CA VAL A 161 -7.93 5.08 19.95
C VAL A 161 -7.92 5.49 21.42
N ASP A 162 -7.22 6.59 21.75
CA ASP A 162 -7.16 7.11 23.12
C ASP A 162 -8.57 7.31 23.72
N LYS A 163 -9.53 7.80 22.90
CA LYS A 163 -10.93 7.98 23.33
C LYS A 163 -11.64 6.66 23.62
N LYS A 164 -11.46 5.64 22.78
CA LYS A 164 -12.09 4.32 22.97
C LYS A 164 -11.58 3.67 24.25
N GLU A 165 -10.28 3.72 24.50
CA GLU A 165 -9.68 3.18 25.73
C GLU A 165 -10.20 3.89 26.99
N ILE A 166 -10.38 5.23 26.92
CA ILE A 166 -10.96 6.01 28.03
C ILE A 166 -12.43 5.67 28.26
N GLU A 167 -13.20 5.40 27.20
CA GLU A 167 -14.61 5.00 27.33
C GLU A 167 -14.75 3.58 27.90
N GLU A 168 -13.94 2.63 27.44
CA GLU A 168 -13.93 1.24 27.93
C GLU A 168 -13.54 1.14 29.41
N THR A 169 -12.54 1.93 29.84
CA THR A 169 -12.14 1.98 31.25
C THR A 169 -13.20 2.60 32.16
N ARG A 170 -14.02 3.52 31.64
CA ARG A 170 -15.16 4.09 32.40
C ARG A 170 -16.30 3.09 32.55
N THR A 171 -16.63 2.36 31.48
CA THR A 171 -17.70 1.36 31.54
C THR A 171 -17.38 0.21 32.50
N LEU A 172 -16.12 -0.24 32.57
CA LEU A 172 -15.70 -1.27 33.51
C LEU A 172 -15.76 -0.80 34.96
N ALA A 173 -15.43 0.48 35.22
CA ALA A 173 -15.56 1.06 36.56
C ALA A 173 -17.01 1.20 37.03
N ASP A 174 -17.95 1.39 36.09
CA ASP A 174 -19.39 1.45 36.38
C ASP A 174 -20.02 0.05 36.55
N GLU A 175 -19.42 -1.02 35.98
CA GLU A 175 -19.85 -2.42 36.16
C GLU A 175 -19.33 -3.08 37.45
N GLU A 176 -18.28 -2.52 38.06
CA GLU A 176 -17.71 -3.00 39.34
C GLU A 176 -18.32 -2.34 40.60
N MET A 177 -19.29 -1.42 40.45
CA MET A 177 -20.08 -0.82 41.56
C MET A 177 -21.50 -1.39 41.64
#